data_AF-A0A7S1RXX4-F1
#
_entry.id   AF-A0A7S1RXX4-F1
#
_cell.length_a   1.000
_cell.length_b   1.000
_cell.length_c   1.000
_cell.angle_alpha   90.00
_cell.angle_beta   90.00
_cell.angle_gamma   90.00
#
_symmetry.space_group_name_H-M   'P 1'
#
loop_
_entity.id
_entity.type
_entity.pdbx_description
1 polymer ?
#
loop_
_entity_poly.entity_id
_entity_poly.type
_entity_poly.pdbx_seq_one_letter_code
_entity_poly.pdbx_strand_id
1 'polypeptide(L)'
;TAPFMSPEMLTASGYGAATDVWSLGVIGYVLLFGRFPYQPLEATAKAMKNAIVAGAPAPSFKARASLDQGKQCPISTEAQEFLHAALDRNRASRPTAGAALSMAW
;
A
#
# COMPACT_ATOMS: atom_id res chain seq x y z
N THR A 1 3.60 11.43 6.68
CA THR A 1 2.51 12.20 6.03
C THR A 1 1.29 11.30 5.87
N ALA A 2 0.07 11.84 5.70
CA ALA A 2 -1.19 11.06 5.77
C ALA A 2 -1.31 9.81 4.85
N PRO A 3 -0.86 9.81 3.57
CA PRO A 3 -1.07 8.66 2.68
C PRO A 3 -0.26 7.41 3.03
N PHE A 4 0.73 7.51 3.92
CA PHE A 4 1.55 6.39 4.39
C PHE A 4 1.08 5.83 5.73
N MET A 5 0.12 6.49 6.39
CA MET A 5 -0.37 6.05 7.70
C MET A 5 -1.11 4.72 7.53
N SER A 6 -0.87 3.78 8.44
CA SER A 6 -1.61 2.53 8.47
C SER A 6 -3.00 2.73 9.09
N PRO A 7 -3.98 1.84 8.82
CA PRO A 7 -5.31 1.95 9.40
C PRO A 7 -5.29 1.99 10.93
N GLU A 8 -4.44 1.18 11.56
CA GLU A 8 -4.35 1.09 13.02
C GLU A 8 -3.77 2.35 13.69
N MET A 9 -2.90 3.11 13.00
CA MET A 9 -2.47 4.42 13.47
C MET A 9 -3.64 5.42 13.56
N LEU A 10 -4.63 5.26 12.66
CA LEU A 10 -5.76 6.17 12.54
C LEU A 10 -6.94 5.76 13.45
N THR A 11 -7.04 4.48 13.79
CA THR A 11 -8.04 3.96 14.75
C THR A 11 -7.51 3.90 16.19
N ALA A 12 -6.32 4.46 16.45
CA ALA A 12 -5.66 4.47 17.76
C ALA A 12 -5.49 3.07 18.39
N SER A 13 -5.38 2.02 17.57
CA SER A 13 -5.32 0.62 18.02
C SER A 13 -3.89 0.16 18.39
N GLY A 14 -3.00 1.12 18.65
CA GLY A 14 -1.56 0.93 18.88
C GLY A 14 -0.75 0.81 17.58
N TYR A 15 0.48 1.33 17.61
CA TYR A 15 1.44 1.30 16.50
C TYR A 15 2.64 0.42 16.86
N GLY A 16 3.31 -0.14 15.84
CA GLY A 16 4.49 -0.98 16.02
C GLY A 16 5.12 -1.34 14.67
N ALA A 17 6.04 -2.30 14.63
CA ALA A 17 6.80 -2.63 13.42
C ALA A 17 5.93 -2.97 12.18
N ALA A 18 4.72 -3.52 12.38
CA ALA A 18 3.77 -3.79 11.29
C ALA A 18 3.26 -2.52 10.58
N THR A 19 3.33 -1.36 11.23
CA THR A 19 3.02 -0.05 10.66
C THR A 19 4.10 0.41 9.69
N ASP A 20 5.37 0.09 9.96
CA ASP A 20 6.48 0.38 9.06
C ASP A 20 6.39 -0.48 7.79
N VAL A 21 6.00 -1.75 7.93
CA VAL A 21 5.75 -2.66 6.80
C VAL A 21 4.63 -2.14 5.90
N TRP A 22 3.56 -1.60 6.46
CA TRP A 22 2.52 -0.94 5.69
C TRP A 22 3.07 0.25 4.90
N SER A 23 3.83 1.12 5.56
CA SER A 23 4.43 2.30 4.92
C SER A 23 5.36 1.90 3.77
N LEU A 24 6.13 0.82 3.94
CA LEU A 24 6.96 0.23 2.90
C LEU A 24 6.10 -0.30 1.74
N GLY A 25 5.00 -0.99 2.02
CA GLY A 25 4.04 -1.42 1.01
C GLY A 25 3.45 -0.26 0.21
N VAL A 26 3.12 0.86 0.86
CA VAL A 26 2.66 2.08 0.19
C VAL A 26 3.74 2.64 -0.74
N ILE A 27 5.00 2.69 -0.29
CA ILE A 27 6.12 3.15 -1.12
C ILE A 27 6.29 2.23 -2.33
N GLY A 28 6.36 0.92 -2.14
CA GLY A 28 6.47 -0.05 -3.22
C GLY A 28 5.33 0.07 -4.23
N TYR A 29 4.10 0.24 -3.74
CA TYR A 29 2.93 0.47 -4.58
C TYR A 29 3.05 1.75 -5.40
N VAL A 30 3.50 2.86 -4.81
CA VAL A 30 3.71 4.13 -5.53
C VAL A 30 4.79 3.98 -6.60
N LEU A 31 5.87 3.25 -6.32
CA LEU A 31 6.95 3.02 -7.27
C LEU A 31 6.49 2.17 -8.47
N LEU A 32 5.69 1.14 -8.23
CA LEU A 32 5.23 0.21 -9.28
C LEU A 32 4.03 0.74 -10.07
N PHE A 33 3.10 1.43 -9.42
CA PHE A 33 1.84 1.88 -10.03
C PHE A 33 1.78 3.38 -10.31
N GLY A 34 2.72 4.17 -9.80
CA GLY A 34 2.78 5.63 -10.02
C GLY A 34 1.62 6.42 -9.39
N ARG A 35 0.95 5.84 -8.39
CA ARG A 35 -0.17 6.42 -7.63
C ARG A 35 -0.26 5.80 -6.23
N PHE A 36 -0.98 6.44 -5.31
CA PHE A 36 -1.23 5.89 -3.97
C PHE A 36 -2.30 4.78 -4.01
N PRO A 37 -2.26 3.84 -3.05
CA PRO A 37 -3.27 2.78 -2.96
C PRO A 37 -4.66 3.33 -2.63
N TYR A 38 -4.74 4.43 -1.88
CA TYR A 38 -5.99 5.14 -1.59
C TYR A 38 -5.96 6.53 -2.19
N GLN A 39 -7.00 6.88 -2.96
CA GLN A 39 -7.13 8.16 -3.64
C GLN A 39 -8.54 8.72 -3.41
N PRO A 40 -8.77 9.45 -2.30
CA PRO A 40 -10.04 10.13 -2.08
C PRO A 40 -10.29 11.18 -3.17
N LEU A 41 -11.56 11.50 -3.40
CA LEU A 41 -11.95 12.58 -4.33
C LEU A 41 -11.39 13.94 -3.89
N GLU A 42 -11.40 14.18 -2.57
CA GLU A 42 -10.82 15.39 -1.98
C GLU A 42 -9.36 15.16 -1.60
N ALA A 43 -8.46 16.01 -2.09
CA ALA A 43 -7.03 15.96 -1.78
C ALA A 43 -6.70 16.57 -0.39
N THR A 44 -7.44 16.18 0.65
CA THR A 44 -7.22 16.64 2.03
C THR A 44 -6.67 15.53 2.91
N ALA A 45 -5.90 15.90 3.95
CA ALA A 45 -5.40 14.92 4.92
C ALA A 45 -6.52 14.18 5.64
N LYS A 46 -7.66 14.84 5.90
CA LYS A 46 -8.84 14.23 6.53
C LYS A 46 -9.48 13.20 5.60
N ALA A 47 -9.71 13.55 4.33
CA ALA A 47 -10.28 12.62 3.35
C ALA A 47 -9.36 11.41 3.11
N MET A 48 -8.04 11.62 3.07
CA MET A 48 -7.06 10.54 2.95
C MET A 48 -7.11 9.58 4.13
N LYS A 49 -7.12 10.10 5.36
CA LYS A 49 -7.25 9.28 6.57
C LYS A 49 -8.55 8.47 6.57
N ASN A 50 -9.66 9.10 6.19
CA ASN A 50 -10.95 8.42 6.09
C ASN A 50 -10.94 7.30 5.04
N ALA A 51 -10.33 7.54 3.88
CA ALA A 51 -10.19 6.52 2.83
C ALA A 51 -9.37 5.30 3.31
N ILE A 52 -8.26 5.54 4.01
CA ILE A 52 -7.42 4.50 4.59
C ILE A 52 -8.18 3.69 5.65
N VAL A 53 -8.90 4.36 6.57
CA VAL A 53 -9.71 3.71 7.62
C VAL A 53 -10.89 2.93 7.03
N ALA A 54 -11.56 3.46 6.01
CA ALA A 54 -12.65 2.79 5.33
C ALA A 54 -12.18 1.63 4.44
N GLY A 55 -10.95 1.69 3.94
CA GLY A 55 -10.48 0.77 2.90
C GLY A 55 -11.16 1.03 1.55
N ALA A 56 -11.62 2.25 1.32
CA ALA A 56 -12.42 2.62 0.16
C ALA A 56 -11.91 3.91 -0.49
N PRO A 57 -11.78 3.98 -1.82
CA PRO A 57 -11.90 2.85 -2.75
C PRO A 57 -10.78 1.82 -2.56
N ALA A 58 -11.02 0.57 -2.96
CA ALA A 58 -10.00 -0.47 -2.91
C ALA A 58 -8.81 -0.14 -3.84
N PRO A 59 -7.57 -0.46 -3.46
CA PRO A 59 -6.41 -0.24 -4.31
C PRO A 59 -6.52 -0.96 -5.65
N SER A 60 -6.08 -0.29 -6.72
CA SER A 60 -6.12 -0.81 -8.07
C SER A 60 -4.72 -1.20 -8.53
N PHE A 61 -4.46 -2.51 -8.57
CA PHE A 61 -3.20 -3.11 -9.03
C PHE A 61 -3.05 -3.10 -10.57
N LYS A 62 -3.57 -2.05 -11.22
CA LYS A 62 -3.35 -1.79 -12.65
C LYS A 62 -2.28 -0.70 -12.78
N ALA A 63 -1.24 -0.96 -13.57
CA ALA A 63 -0.20 0.02 -13.88
C ALA A 63 -0.81 1.28 -14.51
N ARG A 64 -0.23 2.44 -14.23
CA ARG A 64 -0.68 3.71 -14.80
C ARG A 64 -0.28 3.79 -16.27
N ALA A 65 -1.26 4.08 -17.14
CA ALA A 65 -1.06 4.16 -18.59
C ALA A 65 0.05 5.12 -19.04
N SER A 66 0.45 6.10 -18.22
CA SER A 66 1.53 7.05 -18.56
C SER A 66 2.95 6.51 -18.36
N LEU A 67 3.13 5.32 -17.77
CA LEU A 67 4.41 4.60 -17.77
C LEU A 67 4.63 3.85 -19.09
N ASP A 68 3.60 3.79 -19.94
CA ASP A 68 3.61 3.03 -21.20
C ASP A 68 4.28 3.83 -22.32
N GLN A 69 5.61 3.77 -22.40
CA GLN A 69 6.33 3.93 -23.67
C GLN A 69 6.34 2.60 -24.46
N GLY A 70 5.15 2.01 -24.67
CA GLY A 70 4.97 0.92 -25.63
C GLY A 70 5.46 -0.49 -25.24
N LYS A 71 5.95 -0.71 -24.02
CA LYS A 71 6.36 -2.05 -23.55
C LYS A 71 5.79 -2.32 -22.17
N GLN A 72 4.60 -2.91 -22.12
CA GLN A 72 4.01 -3.42 -20.88
C GLN A 72 4.87 -4.61 -20.42
N CYS A 73 5.82 -4.37 -19.53
CA CYS A 73 6.31 -5.42 -18.67
C CYS A 73 5.28 -5.57 -17.54
N PRO A 74 4.47 -6.64 -17.51
CA PRO A 74 3.55 -6.85 -16.39
C PRO A 74 4.36 -6.90 -15.10
N ILE A 75 3.86 -6.24 -14.05
CA ILE A 75 4.45 -6.33 -12.70
C ILE A 75 4.46 -7.81 -12.30
N SER A 76 5.60 -8.29 -11.82
CA SER A 76 5.78 -9.70 -11.43
C SER A 76 4.70 -10.12 -10.44
N THR A 77 4.31 -11.40 -10.47
CA THR A 77 3.28 -11.92 -9.56
C THR A 77 3.80 -11.83 -8.13
N GLU A 78 5.08 -12.09 -7.96
CA GLU A 78 5.88 -12.00 -6.75
C GLU A 78 5.78 -10.59 -6.11
N ALA A 79 5.98 -9.53 -6.91
CA ALA A 79 5.84 -8.16 -6.42
C ALA A 79 4.40 -7.82 -6.04
N GLN A 80 3.40 -8.34 -6.76
CA GLN A 80 2.00 -8.17 -6.39
C GLN A 80 1.66 -8.89 -5.09
N GLU A 81 2.15 -10.12 -4.89
CA GLU A 81 2.00 -10.90 -3.66
C GLU A 81 2.61 -10.18 -2.46
N PHE A 82 3.84 -9.64 -2.62
CA PHE A 82 4.45 -8.79 -1.60
C PHE A 82 3.55 -7.61 -1.23
N LEU A 83 3.03 -6.88 -2.22
CA LEU A 83 2.17 -5.73 -1.95
C LEU A 83 0.83 -6.12 -1.32
N HIS A 84 0.23 -7.23 -1.72
CA HIS A 84 -0.98 -7.76 -1.09
C HIS A 84 -0.75 -8.10 0.38
N ALA A 85 0.37 -8.73 0.72
CA ALA A 85 0.73 -9.08 2.08
C ALA A 85 1.07 -7.83 2.93
N ALA A 86 1.85 -6.88 2.38
CA ALA A 86 2.27 -5.68 3.08
C ALA A 86 1.11 -4.68 3.32
N LEU A 87 0.15 -4.63 2.40
CA LEU A 87 -1.04 -3.77 2.47
C LEU A 87 -2.27 -4.49 3.06
N ASP A 88 -2.08 -5.62 3.76
CA ASP A 88 -3.16 -6.27 4.49
C ASP A 88 -3.68 -5.33 5.60
N ARG A 89 -5.01 -5.22 5.71
CA ARG A 89 -5.65 -4.36 6.72
C ARG A 89 -5.46 -4.92 8.13
N ASN A 90 -5.40 -6.24 8.28
CA ASN A 90 -5.08 -6.88 9.54
C ASN A 90 -3.58 -6.85 9.79
N ARG A 91 -3.14 -6.06 10.77
CA ARG A 91 -1.71 -5.94 11.13
C ARG A 91 -1.07 -7.28 11.50
N ALA A 92 -1.84 -8.24 12.03
CA ALA A 92 -1.33 -9.55 12.44
C ALA A 92 -1.09 -10.48 11.24
N SER A 93 -1.75 -10.22 10.11
CA SER A 93 -1.54 -10.94 8.84
C SER A 93 -0.33 -10.42 8.06
N ARG A 94 0.14 -9.19 8.35
CA ARG A 94 1.28 -8.59 7.65
C ARG A 94 2.58 -9.35 7.98
N PRO A 95 3.48 -9.53 7.01
CA PRO A 95 4.79 -10.10 7.29
C PRO A 95 5.60 -9.17 8.19
N THR A 96 6.52 -9.74 8.96
CA THR A 96 7.57 -8.95 9.63
C THR A 96 8.56 -8.42 8.61
N ALA A 97 9.37 -7.42 8.96
CA ALA A 97 10.41 -6.93 8.05
C ALA A 97 11.40 -8.04 7.63
N GLY A 98 11.74 -8.95 8.55
CA GLY A 98 12.57 -10.12 8.23
C GLY A 98 11.88 -11.11 7.30
N ALA A 99 10.60 -11.41 7.51
CA ALA A 99 9.83 -12.28 6.64
C ALA A 99 9.62 -11.66 5.24
N ALA A 100 9.36 -10.35 5.18
CA ALA A 100 9.27 -9.61 3.93
C ALA A 100 10.56 -9.79 3.13
N LEU A 101 11.73 -9.59 3.74
CA LEU A 101 13.03 -9.76 3.08
C LEU A 101 13.22 -11.14 2.42
N SER A 102 12.57 -12.17 2.96
CA SER A 102 12.61 -13.55 2.44
C SER A 102 11.52 -13.88 1.41
N MET A 103 10.58 -12.98 1.13
CA MET A 103 9.62 -13.19 0.04
C MET A 103 10.37 -13.23 -1.30
N ALA A 104 9.75 -13.84 -2.32
CA ALA A 104 10.21 -13.66 -3.69
C ALA A 104 9.63 -12.33 -4.20
N TRP A 105 10.45 -11.51 -4.86
CA TRP A 105 10.06 -10.20 -5.41
C TRP A 105 10.74 -10.03 -6.77
#